data_AF-A0A643BSR2-F1
#
_entry.id   AF-A0A643BSR2-F1
#
_cell.length_a   1.000
_cell.length_b   1.000
_cell.length_c   1.000
_cell.angle_alpha   90.00
_cell.angle_beta   90.00
_cell.angle_gamma   90.00
#
_symmetry.space_group_name_H-M   'P 1'
#
loop_
_entity.id
_entity.type
_entity.pdbx_description
1 polymer ?
#
loop_
_entity_poly.entity_id
_entity_poly.type
_entity_poly.pdbx_seq_one_letter_code
_entity_poly.pdbx_strand_id
1 'polypeptide(L)'
;MRQDRVDLHARFAERGLRILAFPCNQFGKQEPGSNAEIKEFAAGYNVKFDMFSKICVNGDDAHPLWKWMKVQPKGRGMLGNAIKWNFTKFLIDKNGCVVKRYGDREGSAVLPLAPQVCSPDPSLPPVPLGAFHPASM
;
A
#
# COMPACT_ATOMS: atom_id res chain seq x y z
N MET A 1 -4.85 -14.26 0.81
CA MET A 1 -3.58 -13.59 0.44
C MET A 1 -3.18 -14.00 -0.97
N ARG A 2 -2.50 -13.17 -1.77
CA ARG A 2 -1.92 -13.63 -3.06
C ARG A 2 -0.42 -13.86 -2.90
N GLN A 3 0.07 -14.99 -3.44
CA GLN A 3 1.46 -15.42 -3.32
C GLN A 3 2.45 -14.50 -4.05
N ASP A 4 1.99 -13.82 -5.10
CA ASP A 4 2.80 -12.93 -5.95
C ASP A 4 3.55 -11.83 -5.18
N ARG A 5 3.00 -11.34 -4.05
CA ARG A 5 3.65 -10.32 -3.21
C ARG A 5 4.74 -10.90 -2.32
N VAL A 6 4.54 -12.12 -1.82
CA VAL A 6 5.55 -12.82 -1.03
C VAL A 6 6.76 -13.11 -1.90
N ASP A 7 6.53 -13.58 -3.13
CA ASP A 7 7.58 -13.85 -4.10
C ASP A 7 8.30 -12.56 -4.53
N LEU A 8 7.55 -11.47 -4.75
CA LEU A 8 8.15 -10.16 -5.05
C LEU A 8 9.04 -9.68 -3.89
N HIS A 9 8.56 -9.77 -2.64
CA HIS A 9 9.36 -9.38 -1.48
C HIS A 9 10.61 -10.24 -1.36
N ALA A 10 10.50 -11.56 -1.44
CA ALA A 10 11.63 -12.47 -1.37
C ALA A 10 12.71 -12.16 -2.43
N ARG A 11 12.31 -11.78 -3.64
CA ARG A 11 13.23 -11.48 -4.74
C ARG A 11 13.90 -10.10 -4.66
N PHE A 12 13.27 -9.12 -4.02
CA PHE A 12 13.71 -7.72 -4.10
C PHE A 12 13.95 -7.03 -2.74
N ALA A 13 13.67 -7.70 -1.61
CA ALA A 13 13.86 -7.11 -0.27
C ALA A 13 15.32 -6.69 0.00
N GLU A 14 16.28 -7.54 -0.39
CA GLU A 14 17.72 -7.24 -0.28
C GLU A 14 18.17 -6.09 -1.19
N ARG A 15 17.38 -5.80 -2.24
CA ARG A 15 17.59 -4.68 -3.16
C ARG A 15 16.85 -3.41 -2.72
N GLY A 16 16.34 -3.39 -1.49
CA GLY A 16 15.69 -2.24 -0.87
C GLY A 16 14.17 -2.18 -1.07
N LEU A 17 13.53 -3.17 -1.70
CA LEU A 17 12.06 -3.20 -1.72
C LEU A 17 11.53 -3.40 -0.30
N ARG A 18 10.48 -2.64 0.04
CA ARG A 18 9.64 -2.87 1.21
C ARG A 18 8.19 -2.94 0.75
N ILE A 19 7.42 -3.84 1.34
CA ILE A 19 5.98 -3.94 1.10
C ILE A 19 5.29 -3.63 2.42
N LEU A 20 4.38 -2.66 2.40
CA LEU A 20 3.58 -2.27 3.56
C LEU A 20 2.13 -2.64 3.26
N ALA A 21 1.59 -3.57 4.05
CA ALA A 21 0.25 -4.10 3.86
C ALA A 21 -0.71 -3.55 4.92
N PHE A 22 -1.80 -2.93 4.46
CA PHE A 22 -2.83 -2.33 5.30
C PHE A 22 -4.16 -3.07 5.10
N PRO A 23 -4.57 -3.94 6.03
CA PRO A 23 -5.87 -4.59 6.00
C PRO A 23 -7.00 -3.55 6.02
N CYS A 24 -8.09 -3.82 5.30
CA CYS A 24 -9.22 -2.90 5.20
C CYS A 24 -10.52 -3.68 4.92
N ASN A 25 -11.57 -3.38 5.69
CA ASN A 25 -12.84 -4.09 5.59
C ASN A 25 -13.93 -3.34 4.79
N GLN A 26 -13.57 -2.24 4.12
CA GLN A 26 -14.54 -1.38 3.41
C GLN A 26 -15.07 -1.99 2.10
N PHE A 27 -14.48 -3.08 1.60
CA PHE A 27 -14.81 -3.66 0.30
C PHE A 27 -15.39 -5.05 0.46
N GLY A 28 -16.72 -5.17 0.32
CA GLY A 28 -17.44 -6.44 0.44
C GLY A 28 -17.30 -7.14 1.79
N LYS A 29 -16.86 -6.42 2.83
CA LYS A 29 -16.53 -6.96 4.16
C LYS A 29 -15.58 -8.17 4.11
N GLN A 30 -14.60 -8.14 3.19
CA GLN A 30 -13.67 -9.26 2.95
C GLN A 30 -12.53 -9.39 3.97
N GLU A 31 -12.45 -8.49 4.96
CA GLU A 31 -11.44 -8.52 6.03
C GLU A 31 -12.10 -8.33 7.42
N PRO A 32 -13.04 -9.22 7.81
CA PRO A 32 -13.86 -9.02 9.01
C PRO A 32 -13.07 -9.25 10.31
N GLY A 33 -12.01 -10.06 10.27
CA GLY A 33 -11.23 -10.47 11.43
C GLY A 33 -10.55 -9.33 12.18
N SER A 34 -10.18 -9.60 13.43
CA SER A 34 -9.33 -8.76 14.26
C SER A 34 -7.90 -8.68 13.72
N ASN A 35 -7.12 -7.71 14.21
CA ASN A 35 -5.71 -7.57 13.82
C ASN A 35 -4.91 -8.85 14.11
N ALA A 36 -5.15 -9.51 15.24
CA ALA A 36 -4.48 -10.76 15.61
C ALA A 36 -4.81 -11.90 14.63
N GLU A 37 -6.08 -12.08 14.28
CA GLU A 37 -6.50 -13.09 13.30
C GLU A 37 -5.92 -12.83 11.92
N ILE A 38 -5.86 -11.56 11.50
CA ILE A 38 -5.26 -11.16 10.22
C ILE A 38 -3.75 -11.45 10.20
N LYS A 39 -3.05 -11.17 11.31
CA LYS A 39 -1.61 -11.46 11.45
C LYS A 39 -1.34 -12.96 11.35
N GLU A 40 -2.14 -13.77 12.05
CA GLU A 40 -2.05 -15.24 11.98
C GLU A 40 -2.35 -15.75 10.57
N PHE A 41 -3.42 -15.25 9.94
CA PHE A 41 -3.75 -15.58 8.56
C PHE A 41 -2.61 -15.25 7.59
N ALA A 42 -1.97 -14.08 7.74
CA ALA A 42 -0.82 -13.70 6.91
C ALA A 42 0.42 -14.58 7.15
N ALA A 43 0.65 -15.02 8.40
CA ALA A 43 1.73 -15.93 8.74
C ALA A 43 1.60 -17.28 8.01
N GLY A 44 0.38 -17.78 7.82
CA GLY A 44 0.10 -19.00 7.03
C GLY A 44 0.51 -18.92 5.56
N TYR A 45 0.71 -17.72 5.00
CA TYR A 45 1.22 -17.51 3.64
C TYR A 45 2.71 -17.12 3.62
N ASN A 46 3.41 -17.28 4.74
CA ASN A 46 4.82 -16.92 4.88
C ASN A 46 5.10 -15.45 4.55
N VAL A 47 4.19 -14.54 4.91
CA VAL A 47 4.40 -13.11 4.77
C VAL A 47 5.58 -12.67 5.64
N LYS A 48 6.58 -12.03 5.03
CA LYS A 48 7.79 -11.50 5.69
C LYS A 48 7.93 -9.98 5.57
N PHE A 49 6.94 -9.33 5.00
CA PHE A 49 6.89 -7.88 4.88
C PHE A 49 5.95 -7.27 5.93
N ASP A 50 5.97 -5.95 6.06
CA ASP A 50 5.33 -5.25 7.17
C ASP A 50 3.80 -5.28 7.04
N MET A 51 3.14 -5.88 8.03
CA MET A 51 1.70 -5.88 8.19
C MET A 51 1.31 -4.83 9.22
N PHE A 52 0.41 -3.92 8.85
CA PHE A 52 -0.11 -2.87 9.71
C PHE A 52 -1.50 -3.21 10.26
N SER A 53 -1.90 -2.55 11.34
CA SER A 53 -3.28 -2.58 11.84
C SER A 53 -4.30 -2.26 10.74
N LYS A 54 -5.50 -2.83 10.88
CA LYS A 54 -6.64 -2.56 10.00
C LYS A 54 -7.01 -1.08 10.02
N ILE A 55 -7.26 -0.50 8.83
CA ILE A 55 -7.60 0.91 8.65
C ILE A 55 -8.75 1.12 7.67
N CYS A 56 -9.32 2.32 7.69
CA CYS A 56 -10.11 2.84 6.57
C CYS A 56 -9.19 3.48 5.54
N VAL A 57 -9.52 3.31 4.26
CA VAL A 57 -8.79 3.90 3.12
C VAL A 57 -9.63 4.90 2.33
N ASN A 58 -10.95 4.88 2.53
CA ASN A 58 -11.93 5.82 1.98
C ASN A 58 -12.76 6.48 3.08
N GLY A 59 -13.42 7.60 2.76
CA GLY A 59 -14.22 8.36 3.70
C GLY A 59 -13.41 9.28 4.63
N ASP A 60 -14.10 9.89 5.58
CA ASP A 60 -13.53 10.85 6.52
C ASP A 60 -12.59 10.18 7.53
N ASP A 61 -12.85 8.92 7.88
CA ASP A 61 -11.98 8.12 8.75
C ASP A 61 -10.79 7.51 8.01
N ALA A 62 -10.61 7.81 6.72
CA ALA A 62 -9.49 7.27 5.97
C ALA A 62 -8.15 7.68 6.61
N HIS A 63 -7.26 6.71 6.77
CA HIS A 63 -5.94 6.94 7.34
C HIS A 63 -5.22 8.07 6.58
N PRO A 64 -4.52 9.00 7.26
CA PRO A 64 -3.90 10.17 6.62
C PRO A 64 -2.97 9.81 5.46
N LEU A 65 -2.18 8.73 5.57
CA LEU A 65 -1.34 8.23 4.48
C LEU A 65 -2.16 7.89 3.22
N TRP A 66 -3.32 7.25 3.36
CA TRP A 66 -4.17 6.90 2.22
C TRP A 66 -4.88 8.10 1.63
N LYS A 67 -5.30 9.08 2.46
CA LYS A 67 -5.78 10.38 1.96
C LYS A 67 -4.70 11.07 1.12
N TRP A 68 -3.48 11.12 1.66
CA TRP A 68 -2.31 11.72 1.00
C TRP A 68 -1.98 11.03 -0.33
N MET A 69 -1.85 9.69 -0.36
CA MET A 69 -1.51 8.95 -1.58
C MET A 69 -2.53 9.17 -2.70
N LYS A 70 -3.82 9.21 -2.37
CA LYS A 70 -4.92 9.37 -3.34
C LYS A 70 -4.94 10.72 -4.06
N VAL A 71 -4.34 11.76 -3.48
CA VAL A 71 -4.34 13.11 -4.07
C VAL A 71 -3.07 13.43 -4.87
N GLN A 72 -2.00 12.64 -4.68
CA GLN A 72 -0.74 12.79 -5.41
C GLN A 72 -0.94 12.67 -6.93
N PRO A 73 -0.20 13.42 -7.77
CA PRO A 73 -0.40 13.41 -9.22
C PRO A 73 -0.40 12.02 -9.85
N LYS A 74 0.51 11.13 -9.42
CA LYS A 74 0.60 9.73 -9.87
C LYS A 74 -0.22 8.73 -9.05
N GLY A 75 -0.90 9.22 -8.01
CA GLY A 75 -1.78 8.45 -7.13
C GLY A 75 -3.29 8.60 -7.44
N ARG A 76 -3.65 9.53 -8.33
CA ARG A 76 -5.03 9.74 -8.74
C ARG A 76 -5.56 8.55 -9.56
N GLY A 77 -6.83 8.24 -9.37
CA GLY A 77 -7.53 7.26 -10.20
C GLY A 77 -8.09 7.92 -11.46
N MET A 78 -8.30 7.14 -12.52
CA MET A 78 -8.90 7.65 -13.77
C MET A 78 -10.33 8.17 -13.58
N LEU A 79 -11.10 7.54 -12.67
CA LEU A 79 -12.48 7.91 -12.34
C LEU A 79 -12.60 8.25 -10.85
N GLY A 80 -12.01 9.38 -10.48
CA GLY A 80 -11.93 9.87 -9.10
C GLY A 80 -10.90 9.13 -8.25
N ASN A 81 -10.59 9.71 -7.10
CA ASN A 81 -9.43 9.30 -6.31
C ASN A 81 -9.70 8.16 -5.32
N ALA A 82 -10.97 7.83 -5.05
CA ALA A 82 -11.35 6.75 -4.14
C ALA A 82 -10.72 5.40 -4.52
N ILE A 83 -10.37 4.60 -3.51
CA ILE A 83 -9.97 3.20 -3.70
C ILE A 83 -11.22 2.42 -4.10
N LYS A 84 -11.17 1.70 -5.21
CA LYS A 84 -12.37 1.05 -5.78
C LYS A 84 -12.59 -0.36 -5.24
N TRP A 85 -11.50 -1.06 -4.92
CA TRP A 85 -11.55 -2.44 -4.45
C TRP A 85 -10.29 -2.80 -3.65
N ASN A 86 -10.33 -3.98 -3.05
CA ASN A 86 -9.18 -4.60 -2.40
C ASN A 86 -7.96 -4.63 -3.32
N PHE A 87 -6.77 -4.66 -2.72
CA PHE A 87 -5.52 -4.85 -3.44
C PHE A 87 -5.12 -3.73 -4.41
N THR A 88 -5.62 -2.50 -4.27
CA THR A 88 -4.97 -1.33 -4.91
C THR A 88 -3.54 -1.17 -4.38
N LYS A 89 -2.58 -0.83 -5.25
CA LYS A 89 -1.16 -0.66 -4.86
C LYS A 89 -0.68 0.74 -5.22
N PHE A 90 0.18 1.30 -4.38
CA PHE A 90 0.94 2.51 -4.66
C PHE A 90 2.42 2.15 -4.63
N LEU A 91 3.14 2.50 -5.69
CA LEU A 91 4.60 2.46 -5.71
C LEU A 91 5.11 3.80 -5.22
N ILE A 92 5.94 3.75 -4.17
CA ILE A 92 6.59 4.90 -3.55
C ILE A 92 8.10 4.78 -3.78
N ASP A 93 8.75 5.85 -4.19
CA ASP A 93 10.22 5.85 -4.33
C ASP A 93 10.93 6.14 -3.00
N LYS A 94 12.27 6.07 -3.02
CA LYS A 94 13.12 6.33 -1.84
C LYS A 94 13.03 7.75 -1.29
N ASN A 95 12.47 8.69 -2.05
CA ASN A 95 12.26 10.08 -1.62
C ASN A 95 10.87 10.26 -0.99
N GLY A 96 10.06 9.19 -0.93
CA GLY A 96 8.71 9.23 -0.39
C GLY A 96 7.66 9.71 -1.40
N CYS A 97 7.97 9.79 -2.70
CA CYS A 97 7.03 10.26 -3.70
C CYS A 97 6.20 9.11 -4.28
N VAL A 98 4.89 9.32 -4.50
CA VAL A 98 4.06 8.37 -5.25
C VAL A 98 4.50 8.39 -6.71
N VAL A 99 4.99 7.25 -7.18
CA VAL A 99 5.48 7.07 -8.55
C VAL A 99 4.38 6.55 -9.46
N LYS A 100 3.55 5.64 -8.94
CA LYS A 100 2.46 5.02 -9.69
C LYS A 100 1.41 4.41 -8.78
N ARG A 101 0.15 4.45 -9.22
CA ARG A 101 -0.97 3.67 -8.67
C ARG A 101 -1.34 2.53 -9.62
N TYR A 102 -1.60 1.36 -9.06
CA TYR A 102 -2.04 0.16 -9.77
C TYR A 102 -3.39 -0.30 -9.22
N GLY A 103 -4.30 -0.66 -10.11
CA GLY A 103 -5.60 -1.23 -9.75
C GLY A 103 -5.50 -2.62 -9.12
N ASP A 104 -6.66 -3.15 -8.73
CA ASP A 104 -6.81 -4.49 -8.16
C ASP A 104 -6.42 -5.59 -9.17
N ARG A 105 -6.74 -5.39 -10.45
CA ARG A 105 -6.48 -6.34 -11.55
C ARG A 105 -5.05 -6.31 -12.11
N GLU A 106 -4.29 -5.26 -11.83
CA GLU A 106 -2.90 -5.16 -12.28
C GLU A 106 -1.99 -6.03 -11.39
N GLY A 107 -1.29 -7.01 -11.98
CA GLY A 107 -0.43 -7.96 -11.26
C GLY A 107 0.85 -7.33 -10.71
N SER A 108 1.51 -7.98 -9.75
CA SER A 108 2.72 -7.45 -9.08
C SER A 108 4.00 -7.48 -9.93
N ALA A 109 3.98 -8.13 -11.10
CA ALA A 109 5.14 -8.28 -12.00
C ALA A 109 5.68 -6.96 -12.59
N VAL A 110 4.92 -5.86 -12.47
CA VAL A 110 5.27 -4.54 -13.03
C VAL A 110 5.95 -3.60 -12.01
N LEU A 111 6.19 -4.06 -10.78
CA LEU A 111 6.70 -3.22 -9.69
C LEU A 111 8.23 -2.98 -9.68
N PRO A 112 9.12 -3.83 -10.25
CA PRO A 112 10.56 -3.54 -10.22
C PRO A 112 11.10 -2.84 -11.50
N LEU A 113 10.25 -2.47 -12.46
CA LEU A 113 10.70 -1.95 -13.77
C LEU A 113 10.62 -0.43 -13.93
N ALA A 114 10.37 0.34 -12.87
CA ALA A 114 10.29 1.80 -12.99
C ALA A 114 11.59 2.48 -12.53
N PRO A 115 12.52 2.84 -13.44
CA PRO A 115 13.45 3.94 -13.21
C PRO A 115 12.66 5.24 -13.40
N GLN A 116 11.71 5.53 -12.51
CA GLN A 116 11.07 6.84 -12.47
C GLN A 116 11.32 7.41 -11.09
N VAL A 117 12.45 8.10 -10.98
CA VAL A 117 12.66 9.05 -9.88
C VAL A 117 11.61 10.13 -10.09
N CYS A 118 10.63 10.21 -9.19
CA CYS A 118 9.81 11.40 -9.15
C CYS A 118 10.72 12.52 -8.65
N SER A 119 10.80 13.64 -9.37
CA SER A 119 11.41 14.83 -8.78
C SER A 119 10.49 15.28 -7.64
N PRO A 120 11.00 15.55 -6.43
CA PRO A 120 10.16 16.03 -5.34
C PRO A 120 9.52 17.36 -5.76
N ASP A 121 8.20 17.35 -5.94
CA ASP A 121 7.43 18.55 -6.24
C ASP A 121 7.16 19.29 -4.92
N PRO A 122 7.75 20.49 -4.70
CA PRO A 122 7.63 21.22 -3.44
C PRO A 122 6.21 21.73 -3.17
N SER A 123 5.32 21.69 -4.16
CA SER A 123 3.90 22.04 -4.01
C SER A 123 3.04 20.90 -3.44
N LEU A 124 3.58 19.67 -3.39
CA LEU A 124 2.87 18.52 -2.83
C LEU A 124 3.10 18.43 -1.32
N PRO A 125 2.08 18.00 -0.55
CA PRO A 125 2.26 17.77 0.87
C PRO A 125 3.36 16.71 1.07
N PRO A 126 4.23 16.86 2.08
CA PRO A 126 5.21 15.82 2.40
C PRO A 126 4.48 14.55 2.86
N VAL A 127 5.18 13.40 2.83
CA VAL A 127 4.67 12.17 3.44
C VAL A 127 4.30 12.47 4.90
N PRO A 128 3.10 12.11 5.36
CA PRO A 128 2.68 12.40 6.73
C PRO A 128 3.68 11.85 7.75
N LEU A 129 4.04 12.65 8.76
CA LEU A 129 4.86 12.19 9.88
C LEU A 129 4.18 11.00 10.57
N GLY A 130 4.95 9.92 10.80
CA GLY A 130 4.41 8.69 11.37
C GLY A 130 3.60 7.82 10.40
N ALA A 131 3.54 8.13 9.10
CA ALA A 131 2.89 7.31 8.08
C ALA A 131 3.33 5.84 8.09
N PHE A 132 4.56 5.58 8.52
CA PHE A 132 5.18 4.27 8.55
C PHE A 132 5.51 3.79 9.96
N HIS A 133 4.98 4.45 11.00
CA HIS A 133 5.07 3.87 12.33
C HIS A 133 4.24 2.59 12.30
N PRO A 134 4.85 1.41 12.54
CA PRO A 134 4.06 0.23 12.76
C PRO A 134 3.16 0.54 13.96
N ALA A 135 1.85 0.56 13.75
CA ALA A 135 0.95 0.24 14.84
C ALA A 135 1.23 -1.24 15.12
N SER A 136 2.26 -1.48 15.94
CA SER A 136 2.74 -2.82 16.28
C SER A 136 1.53 -3.66 16.68
N MET A 137 1.28 -4.71 15.90
CA MET A 137 0.44 -5.81 16.33
C MET A 137 1.26 -6.80 17.15
#